data_AF-A0A7X9EJ80-F1
#
_entry.id   AF-A0A7X9EJ80-F1
#
_cell.length_a   1.000
_cell.length_b   1.000
_cell.length_c   1.000
_cell.angle_alpha   90.00
_cell.angle_beta   90.00
_cell.angle_gamma   90.00
#
_symmetry.space_group_name_H-M   'P 1'
#
loop_
_entity.id
_entity.type
_entity.pdbx_description
1 polymer ?
#
loop_
_entity_poly.entity_id
_entity_poly.type
_entity_poly.pdbx_seq_one_letter_code
_entity_poly.pdbx_strand_id
1 'polypeptide(L)'
;MSDSFGVVIFVISALLSLLVAAGAIYFIFYLVKNKDKGIKITTDSLLKVYLYLISFITLLVAVGGASVFLNSALSYKFGIPFSFKLAETNVYYDKEIVEPVEKDYVQPECYTGEVTEIAGQKVCFSKESQKQGFVNGLTIAISMIVLFLIHRLGIFMSEKKSVLFWLKKTYTFVSLIVFSIVGVVTIPIAAYQLSTYAFSRPEDVTLIDPPGLALSIVIFVLPIWIYFLVSTMRLQEEK
;
A
#
# COMPACT_ATOMS: atom_id res chain seq x y z
N MET A 1 12.29 8.81 -1.76
CA MET A 1 10.93 8.53 -2.28
C MET A 1 10.79 9.33 -3.56
N SER A 2 10.29 8.76 -4.67
CA SER A 2 10.02 9.58 -5.86
C SER A 2 8.93 10.61 -5.53
N ASP A 3 9.03 11.82 -6.08
CA ASP A 3 8.03 12.88 -5.88
C ASP A 3 6.63 12.39 -6.25
N SER A 4 6.54 11.55 -7.29
CA SER A 4 5.31 10.88 -7.72
C SER A 4 4.73 9.95 -6.66
N PHE A 5 5.55 9.18 -5.94
CA PHE A 5 5.08 8.28 -4.88
C PHE A 5 4.68 9.04 -3.60
N GLY A 6 5.38 10.13 -3.29
CA GLY A 6 4.99 11.05 -2.21
C GLY A 6 3.62 11.67 -2.48
N VAL A 7 3.38 12.14 -3.71
CA VAL A 7 2.08 12.67 -4.15
C VAL A 7 0.99 11.59 -4.06
N VAL A 8 1.28 10.34 -4.42
CA VAL A 8 0.31 9.23 -4.30
C VAL A 8 -0.08 8.96 -2.86
N ILE A 9 0.90 8.83 -1.96
CA ILE A 9 0.62 8.64 -0.53
C ILE A 9 -0.19 9.82 -0.01
N PHE A 10 0.15 11.05 -0.41
CA PHE A 10 -0.60 12.23 -0.05
C PHE A 10 -2.05 12.19 -0.55
N VAL A 11 -2.29 11.86 -1.83
CA VAL A 11 -3.64 11.77 -2.39
C VAL A 11 -4.45 10.65 -1.73
N ILE A 12 -3.86 9.47 -1.56
CA ILE A 12 -4.54 8.33 -0.91
C ILE A 12 -4.86 8.66 0.55
N SER A 13 -3.91 9.23 1.30
CA SER A 13 -4.13 9.63 2.69
C SER A 13 -5.18 10.74 2.80
N ALA A 14 -5.14 11.76 1.93
CA ALA A 14 -6.16 12.81 1.89
C ALA A 14 -7.56 12.25 1.60
N LEU A 15 -7.69 11.36 0.60
CA LEU A 15 -8.98 10.73 0.26
C LEU A 15 -9.49 9.83 1.39
N LEU A 16 -8.61 9.06 2.03
CA LEU A 16 -8.95 8.24 3.21
C LEU A 16 -9.38 9.12 4.39
N SER A 17 -8.67 10.20 4.69
CA SER A 17 -9.03 11.15 5.75
C SER A 17 -10.38 11.79 5.48
N LEU A 18 -10.67 12.15 4.23
CA LEU A 18 -11.95 12.74 3.83
C LEU A 18 -13.08 11.72 3.96
N LEU A 19 -12.83 10.46 3.65
CA LEU A 19 -13.78 9.36 3.83
C LEU A 19 -14.07 9.09 5.31
N VAL A 20 -13.05 9.12 6.16
CA VAL A 20 -13.22 9.01 7.62
C VAL A 20 -14.02 10.19 8.18
N ALA A 21 -13.71 11.42 7.75
CA ALA A 21 -14.42 12.62 8.17
C ALA A 21 -15.90 12.58 7.75
N ALA A 22 -16.17 12.25 6.48
CA ALA A 22 -17.54 12.09 5.98
C ALA A 22 -18.30 10.98 6.71
N GLY A 23 -17.64 9.85 6.99
CA GLY A 23 -18.19 8.76 7.77
C GLY A 23 -18.53 9.17 9.20
N ALA A 24 -17.66 9.93 9.87
CA ALA A 24 -17.89 10.45 11.21
C ALA A 24 -19.05 11.45 11.25
N ILE A 25 -19.10 12.40 10.31
CA ILE A 25 -20.20 13.37 10.19
C ILE A 25 -21.53 12.65 9.97
N TYR A 26 -21.56 11.68 9.05
CA TYR A 26 -22.74 10.87 8.80
C TYR A 26 -23.18 10.09 10.05
N PHE A 27 -22.22 9.50 10.78
CA PHE A 27 -22.51 8.74 11.99
C PHE A 27 -23.07 9.63 13.11
N ILE A 28 -22.49 10.81 13.33
CA ILE A 28 -23.01 11.81 14.28
C ILE A 28 -24.44 12.22 13.91
N PHE A 29 -24.67 12.56 12.63
CA PHE A 29 -25.99 12.93 12.15
C PHE A 29 -27.02 11.80 12.33
N TYR A 30 -26.62 10.56 12.05
CA TYR A 30 -27.45 9.37 12.24
C TYR A 30 -27.83 9.15 13.71
N LEU A 31 -26.88 9.33 14.64
CA LEU A 31 -27.12 9.22 16.08
C LEU A 31 -28.05 10.34 16.58
N VAL A 32 -27.83 11.58 16.14
CA VAL A 32 -28.68 12.73 16.52
C VAL A 32 -30.11 12.53 16.03
N LYS A 33 -30.28 12.03 14.80
CA LYS A 33 -31.60 11.79 14.18
C LYS A 33 -32.36 10.62 14.79
N ASN A 34 -31.67 9.64 15.37
CA ASN A 34 -32.29 8.42 15.94
C ASN A 34 -32.20 8.35 17.47
N LYS A 35 -32.03 9.49 18.16
CA LYS A 35 -31.95 9.56 19.63
C LYS A 35 -33.10 8.83 20.35
N ASP A 36 -34.30 8.81 19.77
CA ASP A 36 -35.49 8.22 20.37
C ASP A 36 -35.61 6.71 20.16
N LYS A 37 -34.81 6.14 19.25
CA LYS A 37 -34.75 4.70 19.00
C LYS A 37 -33.65 4.13 19.88
N GLY A 38 -33.97 3.72 21.10
CA GLY A 38 -33.02 3.07 22.01
C GLY A 38 -32.27 1.93 21.32
N ILE A 39 -31.03 2.19 20.89
CA ILE A 39 -30.21 1.20 20.20
C ILE A 39 -29.77 0.19 21.26
N LYS A 40 -30.43 -0.96 21.31
CA LYS A 40 -30.00 -2.08 22.17
C LYS A 40 -28.75 -2.72 21.56
N ILE A 41 -27.58 -2.18 21.91
CA ILE A 41 -26.29 -2.78 21.57
C ILE A 41 -26.13 -4.05 22.40
N THR A 42 -26.27 -5.20 21.75
CA THR A 42 -26.01 -6.51 22.38
C THR A 42 -24.55 -6.91 22.22
N THR A 43 -24.04 -7.76 23.11
CA THR A 43 -22.68 -8.33 23.02
C THR A 43 -22.43 -9.04 21.68
N ASP A 44 -23.45 -9.70 21.13
CA ASP A 44 -23.41 -10.32 19.80
C ASP A 44 -23.21 -9.29 18.68
N SER A 45 -23.88 -8.14 18.76
CA SER A 45 -23.72 -7.05 17.79
C SER A 45 -22.30 -6.44 17.85
N LEU A 46 -21.76 -6.26 19.06
CA LEU A 46 -20.40 -5.76 19.28
C LEU A 46 -19.35 -6.69 18.67
N LEU A 47 -19.47 -8.00 18.90
CA LEU A 47 -18.55 -9.00 18.35
C LEU A 47 -18.57 -8.97 16.82
N LYS A 48 -19.75 -8.88 16.19
CA LYS A 48 -19.87 -8.79 14.72
C LYS A 48 -19.20 -7.55 14.17
N VAL A 49 -19.41 -6.38 14.79
CA VAL A 49 -18.74 -5.13 14.38
C VAL A 49 -17.22 -5.30 14.45
N TYR A 50 -16.71 -5.84 15.55
CA TYR A 50 -15.28 -6.12 15.73
C TYR A 50 -14.73 -7.03 14.63
N LEU A 51 -15.40 -8.17 14.36
CA LEU A 51 -14.94 -9.13 13.35
C LEU A 51 -14.88 -8.52 11.95
N TYR A 52 -15.90 -7.76 11.56
CA TYR A 52 -15.93 -7.06 10.27
C TYR A 52 -14.85 -5.98 10.16
N LEU A 53 -14.64 -5.20 11.23
CA LEU A 53 -13.62 -4.15 11.28
C LEU A 53 -12.21 -4.73 11.19
N ILE A 54 -11.88 -5.74 12.01
CA ILE A 54 -10.56 -6.35 12.00
C ILE A 54 -10.32 -7.13 10.71
N SER A 55 -11.32 -7.80 10.16
CA SER A 55 -11.21 -8.44 8.84
C SER A 55 -10.90 -7.40 7.75
N PHE A 56 -11.49 -6.21 7.81
CA PHE A 56 -11.15 -5.13 6.88
C PHE A 56 -9.70 -4.64 7.04
N ILE A 57 -9.29 -4.33 8.27
CA ILE A 57 -7.94 -3.81 8.55
C ILE A 57 -6.87 -4.84 8.18
N THR A 58 -7.04 -6.10 8.59
CA THR A 58 -6.09 -7.17 8.28
C THR A 58 -5.97 -7.39 6.77
N LEU A 59 -7.06 -7.29 6.00
CA LEU A 59 -7.00 -7.34 4.54
C LEU A 59 -6.17 -6.19 3.95
N LEU A 60 -6.37 -4.96 4.42
CA LEU A 60 -5.59 -3.81 3.95
C LEU A 60 -4.09 -3.97 4.22
N VAL A 61 -3.72 -4.36 5.44
CA VAL A 61 -2.32 -4.56 5.81
C VAL A 61 -1.73 -5.76 5.06
N ALA A 62 -2.50 -6.83 4.84
CA ALA A 62 -2.08 -7.97 4.02
C ALA A 62 -1.75 -7.55 2.58
N VAL A 63 -2.59 -6.74 1.94
CA VAL A 63 -2.34 -6.21 0.59
C VAL A 63 -1.09 -5.33 0.56
N GLY A 64 -0.91 -4.47 1.56
CA GLY A 64 0.29 -3.63 1.68
C GLY A 64 1.56 -4.47 1.82
N GLY A 65 1.58 -5.43 2.76
CA GLY A 65 2.70 -6.36 2.95
C GLY A 65 3.00 -7.19 1.71
N ALA A 66 1.97 -7.74 1.07
CA ALA A 66 2.11 -8.55 -0.15
C ALA A 66 2.66 -7.72 -1.31
N SER A 67 2.28 -6.44 -1.41
CA SER A 67 2.79 -5.52 -2.44
C SER A 67 4.27 -5.20 -2.22
N VAL A 68 4.70 -4.97 -0.96
CA VAL A 68 6.12 -4.74 -0.62
C VAL A 68 6.94 -6.01 -0.89
N PHE A 69 6.43 -7.17 -0.49
CA PHE A 69 7.05 -8.46 -0.78
C PHE A 69 7.24 -8.66 -2.28
N LEU A 70 6.16 -8.46 -3.05
CA LEU A 70 6.20 -8.68 -4.50
C LEU A 70 7.12 -7.67 -5.18
N ASN A 71 7.15 -6.40 -4.75
CA ASN A 71 8.10 -5.42 -5.25
C ASN A 71 9.55 -5.89 -5.06
N SER A 72 9.90 -6.32 -3.84
CA SER A 72 11.22 -6.88 -3.56
C SER A 72 11.49 -8.15 -4.35
N ALA A 73 10.51 -9.06 -4.48
CA ALA A 73 10.66 -10.29 -5.26
C ALA A 73 10.92 -10.00 -6.75
N LEU A 74 10.21 -9.02 -7.32
CA LEU A 74 10.39 -8.59 -8.71
C LEU A 74 11.79 -8.03 -8.97
N SER A 75 12.41 -7.41 -7.96
CA SER A 75 13.79 -6.89 -8.10
C SER A 75 14.83 -7.99 -8.33
N TYR A 76 14.61 -9.20 -7.80
CA TYR A 76 15.48 -10.35 -8.03
C TYR A 76 15.36 -10.90 -9.46
N LYS A 77 14.20 -10.71 -10.11
CA LYS A 77 13.94 -11.24 -11.45
C LYS A 77 14.15 -10.22 -12.57
N PHE A 78 13.74 -8.97 -12.35
CA PHE A 78 13.75 -7.90 -13.35
C PHE A 78 14.86 -6.85 -13.10
N GLY A 79 15.63 -7.03 -12.03
CA GLY A 79 16.72 -6.13 -11.64
C GLY A 79 16.30 -5.08 -10.63
N ILE A 80 17.28 -4.53 -9.90
CA ILE A 80 17.07 -3.50 -8.87
C ILE A 80 16.34 -2.26 -9.42
N PRO A 81 16.70 -1.70 -10.60
CA PRO A 81 16.04 -0.50 -11.13
C PRO A 81 14.56 -0.68 -11.46
N PHE A 82 14.08 -1.93 -11.57
CA PHE A 82 12.65 -2.20 -11.75
C PHE A 82 11.83 -1.90 -10.49
N SER A 83 12.41 -2.11 -9.31
CA SER A 83 11.69 -2.09 -8.03
C SER A 83 12.13 -0.99 -7.08
N PHE A 84 13.34 -0.47 -7.26
CA PHE A 84 13.94 0.51 -6.36
C PHE A 84 14.56 1.66 -7.13
N LYS A 85 14.38 2.87 -6.60
CA LYS A 85 15.06 4.05 -7.09
C LYS A 85 16.51 4.02 -6.61
N LEU A 86 17.43 4.34 -7.51
CA LEU A 86 18.85 4.40 -7.25
C LEU A 86 19.27 5.84 -6.97
N ALA A 87 20.30 6.02 -6.15
CA ALA A 87 20.89 7.32 -5.89
C ALA A 87 22.26 7.40 -6.56
N GLU A 88 22.58 8.57 -7.10
CA GLU A 88 23.92 8.87 -7.59
C GLU A 88 24.95 8.81 -6.45
N THR A 89 26.18 8.43 -6.78
CA THR A 89 27.31 8.56 -5.85
C THR A 89 27.65 10.04 -5.67
N ASN A 90 28.11 10.41 -4.48
CA ASN A 90 28.60 11.76 -4.23
C ASN A 90 29.82 12.03 -5.12
N VAL A 91 29.68 12.93 -6.09
CA VAL A 91 30.80 13.39 -6.92
C VAL A 91 31.51 14.52 -6.19
N TYR A 92 32.78 14.33 -5.88
CA TYR A 92 33.63 15.39 -5.35
C TYR A 92 33.85 16.43 -6.46
N TYR A 93 33.16 17.56 -6.38
CA TYR A 93 33.61 18.75 -7.08
C TYR A 93 34.79 19.29 -6.29
N ASP A 94 35.98 19.13 -6.86
CA ASP A 94 37.22 19.77 -6.45
C ASP A 94 37.06 21.29 -6.67
N LYS A 95 36.17 21.92 -5.89
CA LYS A 95 36.26 23.35 -5.65
C LYS A 95 37.50 23.47 -4.79
N GLU A 96 38.54 24.12 -5.31
CA GLU A 96 39.72 24.53 -4.54
C GLU A 96 39.24 25.24 -3.26
N ILE A 97 39.08 24.50 -2.17
CA ILE A 97 38.86 25.06 -0.85
C ILE A 97 40.26 25.47 -0.40
N VAL A 98 40.60 26.74 -0.69
CA VAL A 98 41.80 27.40 -0.15
C VAL A 98 41.53 27.69 1.32
N GLU A 99 41.54 26.67 2.17
CA GLU A 99 41.60 26.80 3.63
C GLU A 99 42.02 25.43 4.21
N PRO A 100 42.73 25.38 5.35
CA PRO A 100 43.31 24.15 5.86
C PRO A 100 42.22 23.27 6.44
N VAL A 101 41.51 22.54 5.58
CA VAL A 101 40.60 21.48 5.97
C VAL A 101 41.44 20.39 6.64
N GLU A 102 41.03 19.98 7.84
CA GLU A 102 41.54 18.77 8.52
C GLU A 102 41.81 17.67 7.50
N LYS A 103 43.08 17.24 7.40
CA LYS A 103 43.63 16.41 6.33
C LYS A 103 43.00 15.01 6.15
N ASP A 104 41.99 14.64 6.94
CA ASP A 104 41.50 13.27 7.04
C ASP A 104 39.98 13.08 6.85
N TYR A 105 39.21 14.13 6.52
CA TYR A 105 37.78 13.94 6.26
C TYR A 105 37.48 13.58 4.79
N VAL A 106 37.61 12.29 4.46
CA VAL A 106 37.10 11.74 3.19
C VAL A 106 35.60 11.54 3.34
N GLN A 107 34.79 12.35 2.65
CA GLN A 107 33.34 12.15 2.62
C GLN A 107 33.01 10.78 2.01
N PRO A 108 32.02 10.05 2.56
CA PRO A 108 31.66 8.75 2.01
C PRO A 108 31.03 8.89 0.61
N GLU A 109 31.40 8.01 -0.33
CA GLU A 109 30.85 7.97 -1.69
C GLU A 109 29.33 7.77 -1.71
N CYS A 110 28.78 7.15 -0.65
CA CYS A 110 27.35 6.98 -0.42
C CYS A 110 27.00 7.34 1.03
N TYR A 111 26.02 8.24 1.24
CA TYR A 111 25.46 8.50 2.57
C TYR A 111 24.53 7.38 3.04
N THR A 112 23.92 6.65 2.11
CA THR A 112 23.00 5.54 2.38
C THR A 112 23.26 4.37 1.45
N GLY A 113 23.53 3.20 2.03
CA GLY A 113 23.81 1.97 1.29
C GLY A 113 25.28 1.83 0.88
N GLU A 114 25.52 0.95 -0.08
CA GLU A 114 26.86 0.62 -0.57
C GLU A 114 26.98 0.98 -2.05
N VAL A 115 28.19 1.35 -2.47
CA VAL A 115 28.50 1.55 -3.89
C VAL A 115 28.32 0.22 -4.61
N THR A 116 27.38 0.19 -5.56
CA THR A 116 27.05 -0.99 -6.35
C THR A 116 27.12 -0.63 -7.81
N GLU A 117 27.74 -1.51 -8.61
CA GLU A 117 27.76 -1.35 -10.06
C GLU A 117 26.51 -1.98 -10.67
N ILE A 118 25.67 -1.17 -11.31
CA ILE A 118 24.43 -1.59 -11.97
C ILE A 118 24.44 -1.06 -13.39
N ALA A 119 24.37 -1.97 -14.37
CA ALA A 119 24.44 -1.63 -15.80
C ALA A 119 25.66 -0.77 -16.18
N GLY A 120 26.82 -1.02 -15.56
CA GLY A 120 28.06 -0.27 -15.79
C GLY A 120 28.14 1.10 -15.11
N GLN A 121 27.14 1.46 -14.30
CA GLN A 121 27.11 2.72 -13.54
C GLN A 121 27.31 2.45 -12.05
N LYS A 122 28.15 3.26 -11.40
CA LYS A 122 28.33 3.23 -9.95
C LYS A 122 27.20 4.02 -9.30
N VAL A 123 26.41 3.35 -8.47
CA VAL A 123 25.27 3.95 -7.77
C VAL A 123 25.25 3.53 -6.32
N CYS A 124 24.59 4.34 -5.49
CA CYS A 124 24.35 4.01 -4.09
C CYS A 124 23.08 3.17 -3.97
N PHE A 125 23.22 1.94 -3.46
CA PHE A 125 22.09 1.07 -3.20
C PHE A 125 22.26 0.26 -1.92
N SER A 126 21.19 0.18 -1.13
CA SER A 126 21.15 -0.68 0.06
C SER A 126 20.58 -2.04 -0.29
N LYS A 127 21.45 -3.05 -0.43
CA LYS A 127 21.02 -4.46 -0.53
C LYS A 127 20.22 -4.91 0.69
N GLU A 128 20.44 -4.26 1.84
CA GLU A 128 19.66 -4.49 3.03
C GLU A 128 18.20 -4.06 2.83
N SER A 129 17.93 -2.91 2.20
CA SER A 129 16.56 -2.45 1.92
C SER A 129 15.77 -3.45 1.05
N GLN A 130 16.44 -4.07 0.07
CA GLN A 130 15.86 -5.12 -0.78
C GLN A 130 15.46 -6.34 0.06
N LYS A 131 16.38 -6.85 0.88
CA LYS A 131 16.19 -8.01 1.76
C LYS A 131 15.14 -7.75 2.83
N GLN A 132 15.21 -6.59 3.48
CA GLN A 132 14.23 -6.17 4.48
C GLN A 132 12.83 -6.06 3.86
N GLY A 133 12.69 -5.46 2.67
CA GLY A 133 11.41 -5.41 1.96
C GLY A 133 10.85 -6.81 1.67
N PHE A 134 11.70 -7.76 1.28
CA PHE A 134 11.29 -9.14 1.04
C PHE A 134 10.81 -9.81 2.34
N VAL A 135 11.63 -9.81 3.40
CA VAL A 135 11.34 -10.50 4.66
C VAL A 135 10.20 -9.84 5.41
N ASN A 136 10.20 -8.51 5.53
CA ASN A 136 9.16 -7.77 6.24
C ASN A 136 7.84 -7.84 5.48
N GLY A 137 7.87 -7.63 4.16
CA GLY A 137 6.69 -7.76 3.31
C GLY A 137 6.05 -9.14 3.44
N LEU A 138 6.87 -10.21 3.37
CA LEU A 138 6.39 -11.58 3.48
C LEU A 138 5.81 -11.89 4.86
N THR A 139 6.54 -11.54 5.92
CA THR A 139 6.10 -11.76 7.31
C THR A 139 4.79 -11.04 7.58
N ILE A 140 4.69 -9.76 7.22
CA ILE A 140 3.46 -8.97 7.38
C ILE A 140 2.31 -9.57 6.58
N ALA A 141 2.54 -9.91 5.30
CA ALA A 141 1.52 -10.48 4.43
C ALA A 141 0.96 -11.78 5.01
N ILE A 142 1.82 -12.75 5.36
CA ILE A 142 1.40 -14.04 5.88
C ILE A 142 0.65 -13.87 7.20
N SER A 143 1.20 -13.12 8.16
CA SER A 143 0.56 -12.92 9.46
C SER A 143 -0.82 -12.28 9.31
N MET A 144 -0.95 -11.27 8.45
CA MET A 144 -2.22 -10.58 8.24
C MET A 144 -3.23 -11.41 7.44
N ILE A 145 -2.79 -12.24 6.48
CA ILE A 145 -3.65 -13.19 5.79
C ILE A 145 -4.21 -14.22 6.78
N VAL A 146 -3.37 -14.77 7.65
CA VAL A 146 -3.82 -15.73 8.68
C VAL A 146 -4.86 -15.08 9.59
N LEU A 147 -4.58 -13.88 10.10
CA LEU A 147 -5.55 -13.14 10.92
C LEU A 147 -6.83 -12.83 10.14
N PHE A 148 -6.74 -12.39 8.90
CA PHE A 148 -7.90 -12.14 8.03
C PHE A 148 -8.77 -13.39 7.92
N LEU A 149 -8.17 -14.55 7.65
CA LEU A 149 -8.89 -15.81 7.51
C LEU A 149 -9.57 -16.22 8.82
N ILE A 150 -8.89 -16.10 9.97
CA ILE A 150 -9.48 -16.39 11.28
C ILE A 150 -10.71 -15.51 11.55
N HIS A 151 -10.61 -14.21 11.31
CA HIS A 151 -11.73 -13.29 11.52
C HIS A 151 -12.85 -13.55 10.50
N ARG A 152 -12.50 -13.89 9.25
CA ARG A 152 -13.47 -14.24 8.22
C ARG A 152 -14.25 -15.51 8.57
N LEU A 153 -13.57 -16.51 9.13
CA LEU A 153 -14.22 -17.71 9.68
C LEU A 153 -15.13 -17.35 10.85
N GLY A 154 -14.69 -16.46 11.74
CA GLY A 154 -15.53 -15.93 12.83
C GLY A 154 -16.83 -15.28 12.33
N ILE A 155 -16.74 -14.47 11.27
CA ILE A 155 -17.93 -13.87 10.62
C ILE A 155 -18.85 -14.98 10.11
N PHE A 156 -18.32 -15.94 9.35
CA PHE A 156 -19.10 -17.04 8.78
C PHE A 156 -19.81 -17.89 9.85
N MET A 157 -19.15 -18.15 10.98
CA MET A 157 -19.76 -18.87 12.10
C MET A 157 -20.83 -18.05 12.83
N SER A 158 -20.62 -16.74 12.96
CA SER A 158 -21.55 -15.81 13.62
C SER A 158 -22.80 -15.51 12.78
N GLU A 159 -22.67 -15.54 11.44
CA GLU A 159 -23.77 -15.27 10.50
C GLU A 159 -24.96 -16.22 10.63
N LYS A 160 -24.76 -17.44 11.17
CA LYS A 160 -25.85 -18.42 11.41
C LYS A 160 -26.92 -17.95 12.40
N LYS A 161 -26.66 -16.91 13.21
CA LYS A 161 -27.54 -16.52 14.34
C LYS A 161 -28.37 -15.24 14.15
N SER A 162 -28.14 -14.47 13.08
CA SER A 162 -28.92 -13.30 12.62
C SER A 162 -27.95 -12.32 11.98
N VAL A 163 -28.12 -12.05 10.69
CA VAL A 163 -27.27 -11.09 9.99
C VAL A 163 -27.76 -9.69 10.33
N LEU A 164 -26.90 -8.83 10.87
CA LEU A 164 -27.10 -7.39 10.76
C LEU A 164 -26.81 -7.03 9.31
N PHE A 165 -27.80 -7.17 8.43
CA PHE A 165 -27.68 -6.97 6.97
C PHE A 165 -26.94 -5.67 6.62
N TRP A 166 -27.15 -4.62 7.43
CA TRP A 166 -26.45 -3.35 7.32
C TRP A 166 -24.93 -3.44 7.52
N LEU A 167 -24.40 -4.30 8.41
CA LEU A 167 -22.95 -4.47 8.60
C LEU A 167 -22.30 -5.07 7.35
N LYS A 168 -22.86 -6.16 6.82
CA LYS A 168 -22.36 -6.80 5.59
C LYS A 168 -22.35 -5.81 4.44
N LYS A 169 -23.44 -5.06 4.28
CA LYS A 169 -23.55 -4.00 3.26
C LYS A 169 -22.51 -2.91 3.43
N THR A 170 -22.36 -2.38 4.64
CA THR A 170 -21.37 -1.33 4.94
C THR A 170 -19.95 -1.82 4.72
N TYR A 171 -19.60 -3.01 5.20
CA TYR A 171 -18.29 -3.61 4.97
C TYR A 171 -17.96 -3.75 3.49
N THR A 172 -18.86 -4.35 2.71
CA THR A 172 -18.64 -4.57 1.27
C THR A 172 -18.52 -3.23 0.53
N PHE A 173 -19.39 -2.27 0.84
CA PHE A 173 -19.41 -0.97 0.17
C PHE A 173 -18.20 -0.10 0.54
N VAL A 174 -17.81 -0.05 1.81
CA VAL A 174 -16.61 0.67 2.26
C VAL A 174 -15.36 0.04 1.65
N SER A 175 -15.28 -1.29 1.63
CA SER A 175 -14.16 -1.99 0.99
C SER A 175 -14.09 -1.67 -0.50
N LEU A 176 -15.24 -1.69 -1.20
CA LEU A 176 -15.32 -1.29 -2.60
C LEU A 176 -14.77 0.12 -2.81
N ILE A 177 -15.18 1.11 -2.01
CA ILE A 177 -14.69 2.50 -2.16
C ILE A 177 -13.17 2.56 -1.96
N VAL A 178 -12.65 1.96 -0.89
CA VAL A 178 -11.21 2.02 -0.58
C VAL A 178 -10.37 1.39 -1.67
N PHE A 179 -10.72 0.18 -2.12
CA PHE A 179 -9.99 -0.49 -3.21
C PHE A 179 -10.21 0.19 -4.57
N SER A 180 -11.35 0.85 -4.80
CA SER A 180 -11.57 1.67 -5.99
C SER A 180 -10.64 2.88 -6.01
N ILE A 181 -10.53 3.61 -4.90
CA ILE A 181 -9.64 4.78 -4.79
C ILE A 181 -8.20 4.38 -5.04
N VAL A 182 -7.72 3.33 -4.36
CA VAL A 182 -6.36 2.84 -4.56
C VAL A 182 -6.15 2.37 -5.99
N GLY A 183 -7.11 1.65 -6.58
CA GLY A 183 -7.04 1.16 -7.96
C GLY A 183 -6.98 2.30 -8.98
N VAL A 184 -7.90 3.26 -8.90
CA VAL A 184 -8.00 4.40 -9.82
C VAL A 184 -6.73 5.24 -9.83
N VAL A 185 -6.08 5.41 -8.67
CA VAL A 185 -4.81 6.14 -8.58
C VAL A 185 -3.64 5.29 -9.09
N THR A 186 -3.56 4.03 -8.66
CA THR A 186 -2.34 3.23 -8.87
C THR A 186 -2.26 2.64 -10.28
N ILE A 187 -3.38 2.30 -10.92
CA ILE A 187 -3.41 1.72 -12.28
C ILE A 187 -2.72 2.62 -13.32
N PRO A 188 -3.10 3.90 -13.50
CA PRO A 188 -2.45 4.76 -14.49
C PRO A 188 -0.96 4.97 -14.19
N ILE A 189 -0.58 5.02 -12.92
CA ILE A 189 0.81 5.17 -12.50
C ILE A 189 1.62 3.92 -12.85
N ALA A 190 1.12 2.73 -12.51
CA ALA A 190 1.76 1.48 -12.87
C ALA A 190 1.88 1.33 -14.38
N ALA A 191 0.83 1.69 -15.13
CA ALA A 191 0.83 1.65 -16.58
C ALA A 191 1.88 2.61 -17.17
N TYR A 192 1.93 3.86 -16.69
CA TYR A 192 2.92 4.84 -17.12
C TYR A 192 4.35 4.38 -16.80
N GLN A 193 4.63 4.05 -15.54
CA GLN A 193 5.98 3.64 -15.12
C GLN A 193 6.43 2.37 -15.84
N LEU A 194 5.55 1.39 -16.01
CA LEU A 194 5.88 0.16 -16.72
C LEU A 194 6.15 0.43 -18.20
N SER A 195 5.35 1.28 -18.84
CA SER A 195 5.55 1.66 -20.25
C SER A 195 6.87 2.42 -20.44
N THR A 196 7.16 3.39 -19.57
CA THR A 196 8.43 4.11 -19.59
C THR A 196 9.60 3.16 -19.36
N TYR A 197 9.51 2.25 -18.39
CA TYR A 197 10.56 1.26 -18.14
C TYR A 197 10.76 0.29 -19.31
N ALA A 198 9.69 -0.10 -20.02
CA ALA A 198 9.75 -1.05 -21.11
C ALA A 198 10.20 -0.44 -22.45
N PHE A 199 9.77 0.78 -22.76
CA PHE A 199 9.92 1.38 -24.09
C PHE A 199 10.77 2.66 -24.12
N SER A 200 10.92 3.34 -22.99
CA SER A 200 11.58 4.66 -22.91
C SER A 200 12.51 4.73 -21.71
N ARG A 201 13.19 3.61 -21.43
CA ARG A 201 14.10 3.50 -20.29
C ARG A 201 15.28 4.46 -20.47
N PRO A 202 15.51 5.40 -19.54
CA PRO A 202 16.71 6.24 -19.56
C PRO A 202 17.99 5.39 -19.52
N GLU A 203 19.05 5.87 -20.17
CA GLU A 203 20.38 5.25 -20.10
C GLU A 203 20.94 5.34 -18.67
N ASP A 204 20.75 6.49 -18.01
CA ASP A 204 21.08 6.68 -16.60
C ASP A 204 20.09 5.92 -15.70
N VAL A 205 20.61 4.99 -14.90
CA VAL A 205 19.78 4.13 -14.05
C VAL A 205 19.18 4.86 -12.84
N THR A 206 19.68 6.03 -12.48
CA THR A 206 19.19 6.86 -11.37
C THR A 206 17.95 7.68 -11.75
N LEU A 207 17.78 7.94 -13.05
CA LEU A 207 16.62 8.62 -13.62
C LEU A 207 15.44 7.69 -13.89
N ILE A 208 15.59 6.39 -13.67
CA ILE A 208 14.51 5.41 -13.84
C ILE A 208 13.47 5.58 -12.73
N ASP A 209 12.20 5.75 -13.13
CA ASP A 209 11.05 5.62 -12.24
C ASP A 209 10.65 4.14 -12.12
N PRO A 210 10.90 3.47 -10.98
CA PRO A 210 10.70 2.03 -10.85
C PRO A 210 9.21 1.66 -10.85
N PRO A 211 8.75 0.79 -11.78
CA PRO A 211 7.34 0.37 -11.83
C PRO A 211 6.96 -0.67 -10.77
N GLY A 212 7.93 -1.32 -10.14
CA GLY A 212 7.73 -2.56 -9.38
C GLY A 212 6.69 -2.45 -8.27
N LEU A 213 6.70 -1.35 -7.50
CA LEU A 213 5.78 -1.19 -6.37
C LEU A 213 4.37 -0.88 -6.83
N ALA A 214 4.19 0.05 -7.76
CA ALA A 214 2.88 0.40 -8.31
C ALA A 214 2.24 -0.83 -8.99
N LEU A 215 3.03 -1.57 -9.77
CA LEU A 215 2.58 -2.81 -10.39
C LEU A 215 2.17 -3.86 -9.36
N SER A 216 2.98 -4.03 -8.30
CA SER A 216 2.68 -4.98 -7.23
C SER A 216 1.36 -4.65 -6.52
N ILE A 217 1.09 -3.37 -6.26
CA ILE A 217 -0.18 -2.93 -5.68
C ILE A 217 -1.35 -3.26 -6.62
N VAL A 218 -1.24 -2.96 -7.92
CA VAL A 218 -2.31 -3.25 -8.90
C VAL A 218 -2.63 -4.74 -8.97
N ILE A 219 -1.62 -5.61 -8.93
CA ILE A 219 -1.77 -7.06 -8.97
C ILE A 219 -2.69 -7.57 -7.85
N PHE A 220 -2.62 -6.99 -6.65
CA PHE A 220 -3.47 -7.39 -5.52
C PHE A 220 -4.77 -6.59 -5.43
N VAL A 221 -4.72 -5.28 -5.68
CA VAL A 221 -5.89 -4.39 -5.55
C VAL A 221 -6.94 -4.69 -6.61
N LEU A 222 -6.56 -4.96 -7.85
CA LEU A 222 -7.53 -5.13 -8.93
C LEU A 222 -8.45 -6.37 -8.73
N PRO A 223 -7.94 -7.58 -8.40
CA PRO A 223 -8.80 -8.72 -8.09
C PRO A 223 -9.73 -8.46 -6.88
N ILE A 224 -9.21 -7.81 -5.84
CA ILE A 224 -9.99 -7.50 -4.63
C ILE A 224 -11.08 -6.47 -4.93
N TRP A 225 -10.76 -5.45 -5.72
CA TRP A 225 -11.71 -4.46 -6.18
C TRP A 225 -12.86 -5.11 -6.97
N ILE A 226 -12.54 -5.97 -7.94
CA ILE A 226 -13.52 -6.73 -8.71
C ILE A 226 -14.39 -7.59 -7.78
N TYR A 227 -13.79 -8.27 -6.81
CA TYR A 227 -14.53 -9.07 -5.81
C TYR A 227 -15.57 -8.23 -5.06
N PHE A 228 -15.18 -7.06 -4.55
CA PHE A 228 -16.10 -6.18 -3.81
C PHE A 228 -17.14 -5.51 -4.70
N LEU A 229 -16.83 -5.26 -5.97
CA LEU A 229 -17.78 -4.74 -6.95
C LEU A 229 -18.89 -5.78 -7.19
N VAL A 230 -18.52 -7.02 -7.52
CA VAL A 230 -19.46 -8.12 -7.75
C VAL A 230 -20.28 -8.40 -6.49
N SER A 231 -19.64 -8.42 -5.31
CA SER A 231 -20.32 -8.62 -4.03
C SER A 231 -21.34 -7.51 -3.75
N THR A 232 -21.01 -6.26 -4.09
CA THR A 232 -21.93 -5.12 -3.96
C THR A 232 -23.14 -5.24 -4.89
N MET A 233 -22.93 -5.65 -6.15
CA MET A 233 -24.00 -5.86 -7.11
C MET A 233 -24.98 -6.94 -6.65
N ARG A 234 -24.47 -8.08 -6.16
CA ARG A 234 -25.30 -9.16 -5.62
C ARG A 234 -26.15 -8.71 -4.42
N LEU A 235 -25.61 -7.85 -3.56
CA LEU A 235 -26.35 -7.28 -2.43
C LEU A 235 -27.46 -6.29 -2.84
N GLN A 236 -27.42 -5.76 -4.07
CA GLN A 236 -28.52 -4.94 -4.59
C GLN A 236 -29.68 -5.79 -5.12
N GLU A 237 -29.40 -6.99 -5.64
CA GLU A 237 -30.38 -7.94 -6.19
C GLU A 237 -31.16 -8.68 -5.10
N GLU A 238 -30.61 -8.82 -3.88
CA GLU A 238 -31.29 -9.44 -2.72
C GLU A 238 -32.39 -8.56 -2.07
N LYS A 239 -32.91 -7.54 -2.77
CA LYS A 239 -34.02 -6.67 -2.33
C LYS A 239 -35.35 -7.10 -2.92
#